data_AF-A0A0D3AGT5-F1
#
_entry.id   AF-A0A0D3AGT5-F1
#
_cell.length_a   1.000
_cell.length_b   1.000
_cell.length_c   1.000
_cell.angle_alpha   90.00
_cell.angle_beta   90.00
_cell.angle_gamma   90.00
#
_symmetry.space_group_name_H-M   'P 1'
#
loop_
_entity.id
_entity.type
_entity.pdbx_description
1 polymer ?
#
loop_
_entity_poly.entity_id
_entity_poly.type
_entity_poly.pdbx_seq_one_letter_code
_entity_poly.pdbx_strand_id
1 'polypeptide(L)' 'MKAVTTNSGGVFFVNGFGGTGKTFLWKTLSTYIRSVGDIVLNVASSGMAALLLDGGRTAHSRFSIPLQLNE' A
#
# COMPACT_ATOMS: atom_id res chain seq x y z
N MET A 1 9.44 -7.36 -8.33
CA MET A 1 10.64 -7.58 -7.50
C MET A 1 11.90 -6.90 -8.03
N LYS A 2 12.26 -7.03 -9.32
CA LYS A 2 13.47 -6.38 -9.88
C LYS A 2 13.63 -4.90 -9.49
N ALA A 3 12.55 -4.12 -9.60
CA ALA A 3 12.57 -2.69 -9.25
C ALA A 3 13.02 -2.39 -7.81
N VAL A 4 12.66 -3.27 -6.88
CA VAL A 4 13.05 -3.19 -5.45
C VAL A 4 14.49 -3.70 -5.30
N THR A 5 14.79 -4.90 -5.81
CA THR A 5 16.10 -5.54 -5.61
C THR A 5 17.25 -4.81 -6.28
N THR A 6 17.01 -4.12 -7.39
CA THR A 6 18.02 -3.31 -8.09
C THR A 6 17.93 -1.83 -7.73
N ASN A 7 17.06 -1.45 -6.79
CA ASN A 7 16.77 -0.07 -6.41
C ASN A 7 16.55 0.88 -7.61
N SER A 8 15.95 0.38 -8.69
CA SER A 8 15.71 1.18 -9.90
C SER A 8 14.46 2.05 -9.78
N GLY A 9 13.66 1.83 -8.73
CA GLY A 9 12.37 2.48 -8.55
C GLY A 9 11.35 2.10 -9.64
N GLY A 10 10.20 2.76 -9.59
CA GLY A 10 9.14 2.62 -10.57
C GLY A 10 7.75 2.92 -10.00
N VAL A 11 6.84 3.34 -10.86
CA VAL A 11 5.41 3.53 -10.53
C VAL A 11 4.61 2.50 -11.30
N PHE A 12 3.83 1.71 -10.56
CA PHE A 12 3.03 0.62 -11.12
C PHE A 12 1.57 0.81 -10.73
N PHE A 13 0.67 0.65 -11.70
CA PHE A 13 -0.77 0.71 -11.48
C PHE A 13 -1.40 -0.65 -11.77
N VAL A 14 -2.10 -1.21 -10.79
CA VAL A 14 -2.81 -2.49 -10.92
C VAL A 14 -4.30 -2.22 -10.82
N ASN A 15 -5.02 -2.50 -11.91
CA ASN A 15 -6.47 -2.38 -11.99
C ASN A 15 -7.13 -3.74 -12.25
N GLY A 16 -8.39 -3.87 -11.89
CA GLY A 16 -9.21 -5.05 -12.14
C GLY A 16 -10.58 -4.91 -11.49
N PHE A 17 -11.55 -5.72 -11.92
CA PHE A 17 -12.90 -5.72 -11.36
C PHE A 17 -12.95 -6.13 -9.88
N GLY A 18 -14.13 -5.99 -9.26
CA GLY A 18 -14.36 -6.51 -7.91
C GLY A 18 -14.02 -8.00 -7.81
N GLY A 19 -13.47 -8.43 -6.67
CA GLY A 19 -13.16 -9.85 -6.44
C GLY A 19 -11.90 -10.39 -7.11
N THR A 20 -11.15 -9.62 -7.90
CA THR A 20 -9.94 -10.11 -8.61
C THR A 20 -8.68 -10.27 -7.74
N GLY A 21 -8.80 -10.24 -6.41
CA GLY A 21 -7.66 -10.47 -5.51
C GLY A 21 -6.62 -9.35 -5.44
N LYS A 22 -6.91 -8.12 -5.89
CA LYS A 22 -5.95 -6.99 -5.82
C LYS A 22 -5.41 -6.75 -4.41
N THR A 23 -6.27 -6.80 -3.39
CA THR A 23 -5.85 -6.66 -1.99
C THR A 23 -4.92 -7.78 -1.57
N PHE A 24 -5.18 -9.00 -2.01
CA PHE A 24 -4.30 -10.15 -1.77
C PHE A 24 -2.93 -9.94 -2.43
N LEU A 25 -2.90 -9.47 -3.68
CA LEU A 25 -1.65 -9.15 -4.38
C LEU A 25 -0.80 -8.14 -3.60
N TRP A 26 -1.39 -7.03 -3.16
CA TRP A 26 -0.68 -6.01 -2.39
C TRP A 26 -0.20 -6.54 -1.03
N LYS A 27 -1.02 -7.34 -0.34
CA LYS A 27 -0.64 -7.98 0.92
C LYS A 27 0.54 -8.93 0.72
N THR A 28 0.48 -9.81 -0.26
CA THR A 28 1.57 -10.77 -0.56
C THR A 28 2.86 -10.06 -0.92
N LEU A 29 2.79 -9.01 -1.75
CA LEU A 29 3.96 -8.20 -2.10
C LEU A 29 4.57 -7.52 -0.87
N SER A 30 3.74 -6.89 -0.03
CA SER A 30 4.20 -6.25 1.20
C SER A 30 4.83 -7.26 2.17
N THR A 31 4.20 -8.41 2.37
CA THR A 31 4.74 -9.46 3.26
C THR A 31 6.07 -9.97 2.75
N TYR A 32 6.18 -10.24 1.45
CA TYR A 32 7.43 -10.73 0.85
C TYR A 32 8.57 -9.72 1.02
N ILE A 33 8.35 -8.45 0.68
CA ILE A 33 9.38 -7.40 0.82
C ILE A 33 9.79 -7.24 2.30
N ARG A 34 8.84 -7.25 3.24
CA ARG A 34 9.17 -7.20 4.66
C ARG A 34 9.93 -8.44 5.13
N SER A 35 9.64 -9.62 4.58
CA SER A 35 10.31 -10.87 4.97
C SER A 35 11.79 -10.90 4.61
N VAL A 36 12.22 -10.12 3.61
CA VAL A 36 13.64 -9.95 3.24
C VAL A 36 14.32 -8.79 3.97
N GLY A 37 13.64 -8.16 4.94
CA GLY A 37 14.18 -7.07 5.76
C GLY A 37 13.96 -5.66 5.21
N ASP A 38 13.33 -5.52 4.05
CA ASP A 38 13.07 -4.22 3.43
C ASP A 38 11.84 -3.51 4.04
N ILE A 39 11.81 -2.19 3.89
CA ILE A 39 10.75 -1.35 4.45
C ILE A 39 9.61 -1.18 3.43
N VAL A 40 8.37 -1.43 3.89
CA VAL A 40 7.15 -1.17 3.12
C VAL A 40 6.22 -0.25 3.89
N LEU A 41 5.78 0.84 3.25
CA LEU A 41 4.75 1.75 3.76
C LEU A 41 3.41 1.46 3.09
N ASN A 42 2.56 0.67 3.75
CA ASN A 42 1.22 0.39 3.26
C ASN A 42 0.29 1.58 3.51
N VAL A 43 -0.27 2.11 2.42
CA VAL A 43 -1.16 3.27 2.46
C VAL A 43 -2.42 2.97 1.68
N ALA A 44 -3.57 3.34 2.24
CA ALA A 44 -4.86 3.27 1.56
C ALA A 44 -5.62 4.60 1.67
N SER A 45 -6.63 4.80 0.83
CA SER A 45 -7.51 5.97 0.94
C SER A 45 -8.51 5.84 2.10
N SER A 46 -9.09 4.65 2.27
CA SER A 46 -10.08 4.34 3.32
C SER A 46 -9.45 3.58 4.49
N GLY A 47 -9.97 3.80 5.70
CA GLY A 47 -9.59 3.07 6.91
C GLY A 47 -9.81 1.57 6.78
N MET A 48 -10.92 1.14 6.18
CA MET A 48 -11.20 -0.29 5.98
C MET A 48 -10.18 -0.96 5.06
N ALA A 49 -9.76 -0.28 3.99
CA ALA A 49 -8.73 -0.78 3.10
C ALA A 49 -7.35 -0.82 3.78
N ALA A 50 -7.04 0.15 4.64
CA ALA A 50 -5.81 0.17 5.41
C ALA A 50 -5.72 -1.03 6.37
N LEU A 51 -6.82 -1.41 7.03
CA LEU A 51 -6.87 -2.55 7.95
C LEU A 51 -6.58 -3.90 7.29
N LEU A 52 -6.80 -4.02 5.98
CA LEU A 52 -6.52 -5.26 5.23
C LEU A 52 -5.02 -5.45 4.94
N LEU A 53 -4.22 -4.41 5.13
CA LEU A 53 -2.78 -4.41 4.91
C LEU A 53 -2.06 -4.34 6.26
N ASP A 54 -1.04 -5.18 6.43
CA ASP A 54 -0.26 -5.18 7.68
C ASP A 54 0.43 -3.82 7.90
N GLY A 55 0.29 -3.26 9.10
CA GLY A 55 0.74 -1.90 9.43
C GLY A 55 0.13 -0.79 8.56
N GLY A 56 -0.97 -1.07 7.86
CA GLY A 56 -1.61 -0.14 6.94
C GLY A 56 -2.18 1.09 7.66
N ARG A 57 -2.02 2.26 7.03
CA ARG A 57 -2.62 3.53 7.48
C ARG A 57 -3.32 4.22 6.33
N THR A 58 -4.24 5.12 6.64
CA THR A 58 -4.79 6.01 5.61
C THR A 58 -3.73 6.99 5.13
N ALA A 59 -3.84 7.49 3.89
CA ALA A 59 -2.93 8.51 3.36
C ALA A 59 -2.87 9.74 4.28
N HIS A 60 -4.03 10.18 4.79
CA HIS A 60 -4.14 11.25 5.78
C HIS A 60 -3.28 10.99 7.02
N SER A 61 -3.42 9.81 7.65
CA SER A 61 -2.65 9.46 8.85
C SER A 61 -1.16 9.24 8.58
N ARG A 62 -0.81 8.63 7.44
CA ARG A 62 0.58 8.27 7.15
C ARG A 62 1.43 9.49 6.81
N PHE A 63 0.86 10.42 6.05
CA PHE A 63 1.55 11.59 5.51
C PHE A 63 1.15 12.90 6.19
N SER A 64 0.32 12.84 7.25
CA SER A 64 -0.20 14.00 7.97
C SER A 64 -0.90 15.01 7.06
N ILE A 65 -1.67 14.52 6.09
CA ILE A 65 -2.43 15.38 5.17
C ILE A 65 -3.60 15.98 5.96
N PRO A 66 -3.73 17.32 6.00
CA PRO A 66 -4.81 17.97 6.74
C PRO A 66 -6.17 17.60 6.12
N LEU A 67 -7.17 17.39 6.97
CA LEU A 67 -8.54 17.23 6.53
C LEU A 67 -9.09 18.62 6.19
N GLN A 68 -9.49 18.82 4.93
CA GLN A 68 -10.28 19.98 4.56
C GLN A 68 -11.72 19.74 5.00
N LEU A 69 -12.08 20.35 6.13
CA LEU A 69 -13.45 20.40 6.59
C LEU A 69 -14.07 21.65 5.96
N ASN A 70 -15.00 21.46 5.04
CA ASN A 70 -15.86 22.54 4.58
C ASN A 70 -17.09 22.55 5.49
N GLU A 71 -17.37 23.69 6.13
CA GLU A 71 -18.62 23.94 6.86
C GLU A 71 -19.82 24.08 5.91
#